data_AF-A0A443NTS8-F1
#
_entry.id   AF-A0A443NTS8-F1
#
_cell.length_a   1.000
_cell.length_b   1.000
_cell.length_c   1.000
_cell.angle_alpha   90.00
_cell.angle_beta   90.00
_cell.angle_gamma   90.00
#
_symmetry.space_group_name_H-M   'P 1'
#
loop_
_entity.id
_entity.type
_entity.pdbx_description
1 polymer ?
#
loop_
_entity_poly.entity_id
_entity_poly.type
_entity_poly.pdbx_seq_one_letter_code
_entity_poly.pdbx_strand_id
1 'polypeptide(L)'
;MGSQSHYHGNINDRTVFNDQENPKTTIIKPSALDIVWGKDSRYWRLPSNETAPAELLQVSWVEVSGSLELTRLEGKNYKLCFRVSLQSDAFGWQGSPVYMMVKVGQGKQKWKKYDLGTAPQNTIIDIPADLKFEIPDKDKQVEKLRFGLYEIWRGRWKGGLVIHDVRITRED
;
A
#
# COMPACT_ATOMS: atom_id res chain seq x y z
N MET A 1 -21.94 13.79 13.55
CA MET A 1 -20.75 13.29 14.25
C MET A 1 -19.85 12.64 13.22
N GLY A 2 -18.77 13.30 12.81
CA GLY A 2 -17.89 12.84 11.74
C GLY A 2 -17.12 11.59 12.15
N SER A 3 -17.20 10.57 11.29
CA SER A 3 -16.58 9.25 11.40
C SER A 3 -15.11 9.29 11.85
N GLN A 4 -14.84 8.89 13.10
CA GLN A 4 -13.48 8.58 13.60
C GLN A 4 -13.00 7.17 13.17
N SER A 5 -13.58 6.56 12.13
CA SER A 5 -13.25 5.18 11.74
C SER A 5 -11.98 5.05 10.88
N HIS A 6 -11.45 6.16 10.35
CA HIS A 6 -10.23 6.15 9.54
C HIS A 6 -8.97 6.05 10.41
N TYR A 7 -8.07 5.15 10.04
CA TYR A 7 -6.73 5.08 10.61
C TYR A 7 -5.79 5.97 9.81
N HIS A 8 -4.99 6.76 10.53
CA HIS A 8 -3.92 7.58 9.98
C HIS A 8 -2.58 7.02 10.44
N GLY A 9 -1.72 6.70 9.48
CA GLY A 9 -0.43 6.09 9.74
C GLY A 9 0.55 7.06 10.40
N ASN A 10 1.46 6.51 11.20
CA ASN A 10 2.57 7.26 11.78
C ASN A 10 3.87 6.98 11.01
N ILE A 11 4.41 8.00 10.36
CA ILE A 11 5.66 7.93 9.61
C ILE A 11 6.82 8.28 10.55
N ASN A 12 7.70 7.32 10.79
CA ASN A 12 8.94 7.49 11.53
C ASN A 12 9.99 6.48 11.03
N ASP A 13 11.21 6.52 11.56
CA ASP A 13 12.32 5.68 11.05
C ASP A 13 12.18 4.18 11.41
N ARG A 14 11.18 3.80 12.22
CA ARG A 14 10.82 2.41 12.52
C ARG A 14 9.75 1.87 11.57
N THR A 15 8.93 2.75 11.01
CA THR A 15 7.86 2.41 10.07
C THR A 15 8.25 2.64 8.61
N VAL A 16 9.22 3.51 8.34
CA VAL A 16 9.77 3.78 7.02
C VAL A 16 11.29 3.77 7.06
N PHE A 17 11.91 2.79 6.39
CA PHE A 17 13.35 2.58 6.40
C PHE A 17 13.84 1.90 5.12
N ASN A 18 15.13 2.00 4.84
CA ASN A 18 15.73 1.26 3.72
C ASN A 18 15.97 -0.20 4.14
N ASP A 19 15.66 -1.12 3.23
CA ASP A 19 15.91 -2.54 3.40
C ASP A 19 17.40 -2.80 3.61
N GLN A 20 17.72 -3.63 4.60
CA GLN A 20 19.10 -3.95 4.96
C GLN A 20 19.76 -4.85 3.91
N GLU A 21 18.99 -5.72 3.26
CA GLU A 21 19.50 -6.62 2.22
C GLU A 21 19.59 -5.94 0.86
N ASN A 22 18.67 -5.00 0.59
CA ASN A 22 18.66 -4.22 -0.62
C ASN A 22 18.48 -2.72 -0.32
N PRO A 23 19.56 -1.97 -0.05
CA PRO A 23 19.49 -0.55 0.30
C PRO A 23 18.84 0.35 -0.76
N LYS A 24 18.65 -0.13 -1.99
CA LYS A 24 17.88 0.56 -3.04
C LYS A 24 16.35 0.51 -2.81
N THR A 25 15.89 -0.27 -1.83
CA THR A 25 14.48 -0.46 -1.51
C THR A 25 14.13 0.25 -0.22
N THR A 26 13.22 1.20 -0.28
CA THR A 26 12.56 1.78 0.89
C THR A 26 11.33 0.94 1.23
N ILE A 27 11.25 0.47 2.46
CA ILE A 27 10.12 -0.29 3.02
C ILE A 27 9.24 0.67 3.83
N ILE A 28 7.94 0.60 3.62
CA ILE A 28 6.91 1.32 4.37
C ILE A 28 6.01 0.27 5.03
N LYS A 29 5.97 0.27 6.35
CA LYS A 29 5.14 -0.64 7.14
C LYS A 29 3.68 -0.21 7.17
N PRO A 30 2.73 -1.14 7.39
CA PRO A 30 1.29 -0.82 7.38
C PRO A 30 0.89 0.21 8.44
N SER A 31 1.65 0.30 9.53
CA SER A 31 1.50 1.31 10.59
C SER A 31 1.80 2.75 10.12
N ALA A 32 2.45 2.92 8.97
CA ALA A 32 2.67 4.20 8.29
C ALA A 32 1.65 4.48 7.16
N LEU A 33 0.65 3.61 6.96
CA LEU A 33 -0.38 3.78 5.93
C LEU A 33 -1.66 4.38 6.51
N ASP A 34 -2.36 5.17 5.71
CA ASP A 34 -3.73 5.57 5.96
C ASP A 34 -4.67 4.45 5.50
N ILE A 35 -5.61 4.06 6.36
CA ILE A 35 -6.56 2.96 6.08
C ILE A 35 -7.98 3.44 6.35
N VAL A 36 -8.80 3.48 5.31
CA VAL A 36 -10.22 3.79 5.45
C VAL A 36 -10.92 2.65 6.19
N TRP A 37 -11.70 3.00 7.22
CA TRP A 37 -12.27 2.08 8.20
C TRP A 37 -11.24 1.38 9.11
N GLY A 38 -9.96 1.76 9.05
CA GLY A 38 -8.89 1.06 9.76
C GLY A 38 -9.05 1.03 11.29
N LYS A 39 -9.66 2.04 11.91
CA LYS A 39 -9.89 2.06 13.37
C LYS A 39 -11.08 1.20 13.81
N ASP A 40 -11.88 0.73 12.87
CA ASP A 40 -13.03 -0.14 13.15
C ASP A 40 -12.58 -1.60 13.13
N SER A 41 -12.48 -2.19 14.32
CA SER A 41 -12.02 -3.57 14.51
C SER A 41 -12.95 -4.63 13.93
N ARG A 42 -14.13 -4.25 13.44
CA ARG A 42 -15.01 -5.14 12.67
C ARG A 42 -14.51 -5.33 11.23
N TYR A 43 -13.74 -4.37 10.71
CA TYR A 43 -13.31 -4.32 9.31
C TYR A 43 -11.82 -4.56 9.15
N TRP A 44 -10.99 -4.06 10.07
CA TRP A 44 -9.55 -4.21 10.01
C TRP A 44 -8.97 -4.66 11.35
N ARG A 45 -7.99 -5.55 11.28
CA ARG A 45 -7.03 -5.78 12.35
C ARG A 45 -5.78 -4.97 12.03
N LEU A 46 -5.63 -3.85 12.72
CA LEU A 46 -4.45 -2.99 12.59
C LEU A 46 -3.19 -3.67 13.13
N PRO A 47 -2.00 -3.22 12.71
CA PRO A 47 -0.73 -3.72 13.24
C PRO A 47 -0.69 -3.65 14.76
N SER A 48 -0.34 -4.76 15.42
CA SER A 48 -0.16 -4.82 16.88
C SER A 48 1.09 -4.09 17.36
N ASN A 49 2.01 -3.83 16.45
CA ASN A 49 3.22 -3.03 16.63
C ASN A 49 3.64 -2.43 15.27
N GLU A 50 4.70 -1.64 15.24
CA GLU A 50 5.14 -0.90 14.06
C GLU A 50 5.50 -1.77 12.85
N THR A 51 5.90 -3.02 13.05
CA THR A 51 6.36 -3.91 11.97
C THR A 51 5.35 -4.99 11.58
N ALA A 52 4.30 -5.17 12.38
CA ALA A 52 3.26 -6.15 12.14
C ALA A 52 2.44 -5.83 10.87
N PRO A 53 1.89 -6.86 10.20
CA PRO A 53 1.01 -6.67 9.05
C PRO A 53 -0.33 -6.04 9.46
N ALA A 54 -1.04 -5.48 8.48
CA ALA A 54 -2.45 -5.11 8.63
C ALA A 54 -3.32 -6.12 7.90
N GLU A 55 -4.43 -6.53 8.50
CA GLU A 55 -5.33 -7.54 7.94
C GLU A 55 -6.74 -6.96 7.76
N LEU A 56 -7.26 -7.12 6.55
CA LEU A 56 -8.65 -6.82 6.23
C LEU A 56 -9.52 -8.01 6.66
N LEU A 57 -10.35 -7.80 7.68
CA LEU A 57 -11.31 -8.80 8.14
C LEU A 57 -12.49 -8.89 7.17
N GLN A 58 -13.11 -7.75 6.89
CA GLN A 58 -14.17 -7.64 5.88
C GLN A 58 -14.46 -6.18 5.54
N VAL A 59 -14.68 -5.83 4.27
CA VAL A 59 -15.24 -4.53 3.86
C VAL A 59 -15.82 -4.59 2.45
N SER A 60 -16.75 -3.70 2.12
CA SER A 60 -17.24 -3.52 0.74
C SER A 60 -16.46 -2.48 -0.08
N TRP A 61 -15.65 -1.65 0.60
CA TRP A 61 -14.83 -0.56 0.05
C TRP A 61 -13.42 -0.65 0.64
N VAL A 62 -12.43 -1.01 -0.18
CA VAL A 62 -11.02 -1.09 0.23
C VAL A 62 -10.30 0.17 -0.25
N GLU A 63 -9.74 0.92 0.69
CA GLU A 63 -8.92 2.08 0.38
C GLU A 63 -7.79 2.19 1.40
N VAL A 64 -6.58 1.97 0.92
CA VAL A 64 -5.33 2.10 1.67
C VAL A 64 -4.44 3.06 0.91
N SER A 65 -3.91 4.08 1.57
CA SER A 65 -3.04 5.08 0.94
C SER A 65 -1.82 5.38 1.79
N GLY A 66 -0.82 5.99 1.17
CA GLY A 66 0.35 6.49 1.87
C GLY A 66 0.95 7.68 1.15
N SER A 67 1.78 8.41 1.88
CA SER A 67 2.55 9.53 1.36
C SER A 67 3.97 9.45 1.88
N LEU A 68 4.95 9.85 1.06
CA LEU A 68 6.36 9.88 1.45
C LEU A 68 7.00 11.16 0.90
N GLU A 69 7.79 11.85 1.73
CA GLU A 69 8.63 12.96 1.26
C GLU A 69 9.63 12.43 0.22
N LEU A 70 9.74 13.08 -0.94
CA LEU A 70 10.65 12.62 -2.00
C LEU A 70 12.12 12.71 -1.58
N THR A 71 12.45 13.52 -0.57
CA THR A 71 13.78 13.60 0.03
C THR A 71 14.24 12.30 0.71
N ARG A 72 13.32 11.37 0.99
CA ARG A 72 13.64 10.01 1.49
C ARG A 72 14.02 9.03 0.38
N LEU A 73 13.93 9.43 -0.88
CA LEU A 73 14.23 8.59 -2.04
C LEU A 73 15.42 9.16 -2.82
N GLU A 74 16.46 8.34 -3.00
CA GLU A 74 17.67 8.73 -3.71
C GLU A 74 17.69 8.15 -5.13
N GLY A 75 17.52 8.98 -6.16
CA GLY A 75 17.46 8.49 -7.54
C GLY A 75 16.37 9.12 -8.38
N LYS A 76 16.07 8.49 -9.51
CA LYS A 76 15.13 9.02 -10.52
C LYS A 76 14.05 8.02 -10.88
N ASN A 77 14.44 6.78 -11.18
CA ASN A 77 13.53 5.72 -11.62
C ASN A 77 13.25 4.77 -10.48
N TYR A 78 11.97 4.42 -10.32
CA TYR A 78 11.51 3.54 -9.25
C TYR A 78 10.40 2.62 -9.74
N LYS A 79 10.22 1.53 -9.01
CA LYS A 79 8.97 0.76 -8.99
C LYS A 79 8.35 0.77 -7.60
N LEU A 80 7.03 0.67 -7.57
CA LEU A 80 6.25 0.52 -6.35
C LEU A 80 5.50 -0.82 -6.38
N CYS A 81 5.56 -1.57 -5.28
CA CYS A 81 4.69 -2.73 -5.06
C CYS A 81 4.17 -2.76 -3.62
N PHE A 82 3.00 -3.36 -3.44
CA PHE A 82 2.47 -3.79 -2.16
C PHE A 82 2.81 -5.26 -1.97
N ARG A 83 3.45 -5.59 -0.86
CA ARG A 83 3.73 -6.97 -0.47
C ARG A 83 2.56 -7.50 0.35
N VAL A 84 1.80 -8.43 -0.21
CA VAL A 84 0.52 -8.89 0.34
C VAL A 84 0.41 -10.41 0.36
N SER A 85 -0.53 -10.93 1.13
CA SER A 85 -0.98 -12.32 1.04
C SER A 85 -2.49 -12.40 1.25
N LEU A 86 -3.11 -13.49 0.80
CA LEU A 86 -4.49 -13.83 1.13
C LEU A 86 -4.51 -14.97 2.15
N GLN A 87 -5.29 -14.84 3.22
CA GLN A 87 -5.55 -15.95 4.14
C GLN A 87 -6.32 -17.07 3.43
N SER A 88 -6.29 -18.29 3.99
CA SER A 88 -7.02 -19.46 3.46
C SER A 88 -8.52 -19.25 3.34
N ASP A 89 -9.11 -18.43 4.22
CA ASP A 89 -10.52 -18.07 4.27
C ASP A 89 -10.83 -16.74 3.58
N ALA A 90 -9.87 -16.18 2.82
CA ALA A 90 -10.10 -14.96 2.04
C ALA A 90 -11.24 -15.14 1.03
N PHE A 91 -12.09 -14.12 0.90
CA PHE A 91 -13.33 -14.18 0.13
C PHE A 91 -13.61 -12.87 -0.61
N GLY A 92 -14.51 -12.90 -1.60
CA GLY A 92 -15.04 -11.69 -2.26
C GLY A 92 -14.14 -11.04 -3.31
N TRP A 93 -12.94 -11.58 -3.55
CA TRP A 93 -11.96 -11.06 -4.50
C TRP A 93 -12.24 -11.43 -5.97
N GLN A 94 -13.03 -12.48 -6.23
CA GLN A 94 -13.35 -12.90 -7.60
C GLN A 94 -14.12 -11.81 -8.36
N GLY A 95 -13.53 -11.32 -9.45
CA GLY A 95 -14.09 -10.22 -10.25
C GLY A 95 -13.98 -8.84 -9.60
N SER A 96 -13.26 -8.72 -8.49
CA SER A 96 -13.02 -7.49 -7.73
C SER A 96 -11.50 -7.17 -7.69
N PRO A 97 -10.89 -6.80 -8.83
CA PRO A 97 -9.46 -6.52 -8.86
C PRO A 97 -9.12 -5.28 -8.03
N VAL A 98 -7.95 -5.28 -7.43
CA VAL A 98 -7.40 -4.09 -6.77
C VAL A 98 -6.65 -3.23 -7.78
N TYR A 99 -6.64 -1.92 -7.53
CA TYR A 99 -5.99 -0.92 -8.34
C TYR A 99 -4.94 -0.22 -7.49
N MET A 100 -3.68 -0.27 -7.90
CA MET A 100 -2.58 0.41 -7.25
C MET A 100 -2.26 1.69 -8.00
N MET A 101 -2.02 2.76 -7.24
CA MET A 101 -1.79 4.10 -7.74
C MET A 101 -0.45 4.62 -7.26
N VAL A 102 0.21 5.42 -8.10
CA VAL A 102 1.32 6.28 -7.69
C VAL A 102 1.23 7.65 -8.35
N LYS A 103 1.54 8.70 -7.61
CA LYS A 103 1.56 10.10 -8.04
C LYS A 103 2.75 10.81 -7.43
N VAL A 104 3.58 11.42 -8.27
CA VAL A 104 4.72 12.25 -7.83
C VAL A 104 4.29 13.71 -7.85
N GLY A 105 4.34 14.37 -6.69
CA GLY A 105 3.95 15.77 -6.53
C GLY A 105 2.59 16.10 -7.13
N GLN A 106 2.55 17.11 -8.00
CA GLN A 106 1.36 17.51 -8.78
C GLN A 106 1.24 16.82 -10.14
N GLY A 107 2.12 15.84 -10.43
CA GLY A 107 2.12 15.10 -11.68
C GLY A 107 0.88 14.22 -11.89
N LYS A 108 0.81 13.56 -13.06
CA LYS A 108 -0.29 12.62 -13.37
C LYS A 108 -0.19 11.36 -12.52
N GLN A 109 -1.34 10.82 -12.12
CA GLN A 109 -1.43 9.51 -11.48
C GLN A 109 -1.13 8.41 -12.50
N LYS A 110 -0.36 7.41 -12.07
CA LYS A 110 -0.20 6.14 -12.79
C LYS A 110 -0.94 5.05 -12.03
N TRP A 111 -1.56 4.13 -12.77
CA TRP A 111 -2.40 3.08 -12.23
C TRP A 111 -2.02 1.71 -12.81
N LYS A 112 -2.13 0.68 -11.99
CA LYS A 112 -2.01 -0.73 -12.38
C LYS A 112 -3.05 -1.53 -11.62
N LYS A 113 -3.68 -2.51 -12.27
CA LYS A 113 -4.63 -3.42 -11.63
C LYS A 113 -4.00 -4.79 -11.38
N TYR A 114 -4.47 -5.48 -10.35
CA TYR A 114 -4.11 -6.86 -10.06
C TYR A 114 -5.37 -7.62 -9.62
N ASP A 115 -5.56 -8.84 -10.15
CA ASP A 115 -6.69 -9.68 -9.78
C ASP A 115 -6.32 -10.58 -8.60
N LEU A 116 -6.67 -10.15 -7.39
CA LEU A 116 -6.45 -10.94 -6.18
C LEU A 116 -7.20 -12.28 -6.18
N GLY A 117 -8.28 -12.43 -6.96
CA GLY A 117 -8.95 -13.72 -7.12
C GLY A 117 -8.08 -14.80 -7.79
N THR A 118 -6.95 -14.41 -8.39
CA THR A 118 -5.97 -15.31 -9.02
C THR A 118 -4.71 -15.52 -8.18
N ALA A 119 -4.58 -14.82 -7.05
CA ALA A 119 -3.41 -14.92 -6.19
C ALA A 119 -3.37 -16.27 -5.44
N PRO A 120 -2.19 -16.87 -5.26
CA PRO A 120 -2.05 -18.01 -4.37
C PRO A 120 -2.42 -17.62 -2.93
N GLN A 121 -3.18 -18.47 -2.25
CA GLN A 121 -3.48 -18.32 -0.83
C GLN A 121 -2.23 -18.63 0.02
N ASN A 122 -2.17 -18.02 1.20
CA ASN A 122 -1.10 -18.16 2.20
C ASN A 122 0.32 -17.94 1.66
N THR A 123 0.45 -17.23 0.54
CA THR A 123 1.72 -16.93 -0.10
C THR A 123 1.88 -15.42 -0.19
N ILE A 124 3.06 -14.94 0.20
CA ILE A 124 3.39 -13.52 0.09
C ILE A 124 3.82 -13.22 -1.34
N ILE A 125 3.16 -12.23 -1.96
CA ILE A 125 3.40 -11.79 -3.33
C ILE A 125 3.52 -10.27 -3.41
N ASP A 126 4.20 -9.77 -4.44
CA ASP A 126 4.32 -8.34 -4.72
C ASP A 126 3.34 -7.92 -5.80
N ILE A 127 2.48 -6.93 -5.51
CA ILE A 127 1.46 -6.44 -6.42
C ILE A 127 1.47 -4.92 -6.59
N PRO A 128 1.41 -4.39 -7.82
CA PRO A 128 1.77 -5.10 -9.05
C PRO A 128 3.31 -5.27 -9.05
N ALA A 129 3.83 -6.21 -9.83
CA ALA A 129 5.28 -6.37 -9.94
C ALA A 129 5.98 -5.20 -10.66
N ASP A 130 5.24 -4.35 -11.40
CA ASP A 130 5.80 -3.45 -12.41
C ASP A 130 5.22 -2.01 -12.44
N LEU A 131 4.71 -1.46 -11.33
CA LEU A 131 4.25 -0.06 -11.30
C LEU A 131 5.45 0.92 -11.24
N LYS A 132 5.94 1.29 -12.42
CA LYS A 132 7.11 2.16 -12.61
C LYS A 132 6.77 3.65 -12.63
N PHE A 133 7.58 4.45 -11.95
CA PHE A 133 7.47 5.91 -11.92
C PHE A 133 8.84 6.59 -11.90
N GLU A 134 8.84 7.88 -12.25
CA GLU A 134 10.03 8.72 -12.31
C GLU A 134 9.82 9.93 -11.40
N ILE A 135 10.86 10.32 -10.66
CA ILE A 135 10.89 11.54 -9.86
C ILE A 135 11.66 12.63 -10.63
N PRO A 136 10.99 13.67 -11.16
CA PRO A 136 11.65 14.78 -11.82
C PRO A 136 12.56 15.55 -10.85
N ASP A 137 13.71 16.05 -11.32
CA ASP A 137 14.68 16.74 -10.46
C ASP A 137 14.09 17.98 -9.76
N LYS A 138 13.19 18.68 -10.44
CA LYS A 138 12.46 19.84 -9.88
C LYS A 138 11.59 19.50 -8.67
N ASP A 139 11.15 18.25 -8.53
CA ASP A 139 10.18 17.84 -7.51
C ASP A 139 10.88 17.22 -6.28
N LYS A 140 12.13 16.74 -6.42
CA LYS A 140 12.87 15.95 -5.41
C LYS A 140 12.91 16.57 -4.00
N GLN A 141 12.95 17.89 -3.89
CA GLN A 141 13.17 18.59 -2.62
C GLN A 141 11.91 19.21 -2.01
N VAL A 142 10.80 19.26 -2.75
CA VAL A 142 9.63 20.08 -2.39
C VAL A 142 8.34 19.28 -2.32
N GLU A 143 8.27 18.16 -3.04
CA GLU A 143 7.04 17.42 -3.24
C GLU A 143 7.02 16.06 -2.53
N LYS A 144 5.84 15.46 -2.48
CA LYS A 144 5.61 14.13 -1.91
C LYS A 144 5.24 13.12 -2.98
N LEU A 145 5.68 11.89 -2.78
CA LEU A 145 5.08 10.72 -3.41
C LEU A 145 3.75 10.43 -2.71
N ARG A 146 2.69 10.17 -3.46
CA ARG A 146 1.43 9.59 -2.97
C ARG A 146 1.17 8.28 -3.68
N PHE A 147 0.68 7.30 -2.95
CA PHE A 147 0.37 5.99 -3.49
C PHE A 147 -0.81 5.36 -2.75
N GLY A 148 -1.37 4.29 -3.31
CA GLY A 148 -2.45 3.57 -2.65
C GLY A 148 -2.86 2.29 -3.36
N LEU A 149 -3.72 1.53 -2.70
CA LEU A 149 -4.37 0.31 -3.13
C LEU A 149 -5.87 0.44 -2.92
N TYR A 150 -6.64 0.23 -3.99
CA TYR A 150 -8.06 0.55 -4.05
C TYR A 150 -8.89 -0.61 -4.62
N GLU A 151 -9.99 -0.94 -3.96
CA GLU A 151 -11.15 -1.62 -4.55
C GLU A 151 -12.41 -0.94 -4.01
N ILE A 152 -12.83 0.12 -4.68
CA ILE A 152 -13.89 1.02 -4.21
C ILE A 152 -15.14 0.99 -5.11
N TRP A 153 -15.11 0.22 -6.20
CA TRP A 153 -16.11 0.33 -7.27
C TRP A 153 -17.13 -0.80 -7.25
N ARG A 154 -16.75 -2.00 -6.82
CA ARG A 154 -17.66 -3.16 -6.89
C ARG A 154 -18.66 -3.22 -5.76
N GLY A 155 -18.35 -2.62 -4.60
CA GLY A 155 -19.22 -2.64 -3.42
C GLY A 155 -19.46 -4.04 -2.85
N ARG A 156 -18.67 -5.05 -3.27
CA ARG A 156 -18.79 -6.44 -2.80
C ARG A 156 -18.01 -6.61 -1.51
N TRP A 157 -18.62 -7.27 -0.52
CA TRP A 157 -17.91 -7.67 0.69
C TRP A 157 -16.76 -8.61 0.35
N LYS A 158 -15.59 -8.32 0.91
CA LYS A 158 -14.37 -9.11 0.76
C LYS A 158 -13.52 -9.02 2.02
N GLY A 159 -12.68 -10.03 2.24
CA GLY A 159 -11.86 -10.15 3.46
C GLY A 159 -10.67 -11.08 3.25
N GLY A 160 -9.84 -11.19 4.29
CA GLY A 160 -8.66 -12.06 4.33
C GLY A 160 -7.42 -11.50 3.61
N LEU A 161 -7.43 -10.24 3.16
CA LEU A 161 -6.23 -9.60 2.62
C LEU A 161 -5.30 -9.16 3.75
N VAL A 162 -4.04 -9.54 3.66
CA VAL A 162 -2.97 -9.14 4.59
C VAL A 162 -1.96 -8.28 3.85
N ILE A 163 -1.70 -7.08 4.36
CA ILE A 163 -0.69 -6.15 3.84
C ILE A 163 0.52 -6.23 4.77
N HIS A 164 1.67 -6.67 4.23
CA HIS A 164 2.91 -6.84 4.99
C HIS A 164 3.77 -5.59 4.96
N ASP A 165 3.92 -4.99 3.78
CA ASP A 165 4.64 -3.74 3.56
C ASP A 165 4.36 -3.17 2.16
N VAL A 166 4.74 -1.92 1.95
CA VAL A 166 4.88 -1.30 0.61
C VAL A 166 6.37 -1.10 0.35
N ARG A 167 6.81 -1.42 -0.87
CA ARG A 167 8.21 -1.30 -1.28
C ARG A 167 8.32 -0.32 -2.43
N ILE A 168 9.26 0.61 -2.28
CA ILE A 168 9.69 1.52 -3.33
C ILE A 168 11.14 1.18 -3.64
N THR A 169 11.37 0.58 -4.79
CA THR A 169 12.71 0.11 -5.19
C THR A 169 13.23 0.97 -6.32
N ARG A 170 14.44 1.52 -6.15
CA ARG A 170 15.15 2.22 -7.21
C ARG A 170 15.51 1.26 -8.33
N GLU A 171 15.21 1.66 -9.55
CA GLU A 171 15.61 0.97 -10.79
C GLU A 171 16.79 1.74 -11.38
N ASP A 172 17.78 1.01 -11.90
CA ASP A 172 18.93 1.59 -12.60
C ASP A 172 18.56 2.00 -14.03
#